data_AF-A0A8J7ME82-F1
#
_entry.id   AF-A0A8J7ME82-F1
#
_cell.length_a   1.000
_cell.length_b   1.000
_cell.length_c   1.000
_cell.angle_alpha   90.00
_cell.angle_beta   90.00
_cell.angle_gamma   90.00
#
_symmetry.space_group_name_H-M   'P 1'
#
loop_
_entity.id
_entity.type
_entity.pdbx_description
1 polymer ?
#
loop_
_entity_poly.entity_id
_entity_poly.type
_entity_poly.pdbx_seq_one_letter_code
_entity_poly.pdbx_strand_id
1 'polypeptide(L)'
;MSDLFSSAKGPGLVGLGLAAVVLGGLSLLMTLALEDEDLSIEQDMVELNYELNYLKDFEGQVIAYQDVAKKNQQTVERLQEVVNELNAKSAELMQKEQELDDEKASVAELYKQIDQYKVNYREAEWASARGEKYEALKTLRGREYQSVEVRKVSAAGMEIRHAIGTARIPYDHLPSEMQDRFQFTAEAASSMAQEELAFRKRLESDHARAADRRTEREKLYKDKLAKRSNYLARAKIKSLQNALKTKEELHMASIERVRALRAKADANNNRGLSGGLAKREEERAAELQKSIEQTRSEISRLSRQVRN
;
A
#
# COMPACT_ATOMS: atom_id res chain seq x y z
N MET A 1 -120.18 -84.28 -12.88
CA MET A 1 -119.16 -85.18 -12.31
C MET A 1 -119.55 -85.45 -10.88
N SER A 2 -119.62 -86.73 -10.56
CA SER A 2 -119.98 -87.37 -9.31
C SER A 2 -119.12 -86.96 -8.12
N ASP A 3 -119.75 -86.78 -6.96
CA ASP A 3 -119.33 -87.41 -5.69
C ASP A 3 -120.46 -87.21 -4.67
N LEU A 4 -121.31 -88.22 -4.41
CA LEU A 4 -121.10 -89.24 -3.37
C LEU A 4 -120.66 -88.57 -2.06
N PHE A 5 -121.60 -87.91 -1.36
CA PHE A 5 -122.35 -88.53 -0.26
C PHE A 5 -121.47 -89.50 0.56
N SER A 6 -121.06 -89.07 1.75
CA SER A 6 -121.81 -89.33 2.99
C SER A 6 -121.78 -90.80 3.39
N SER A 7 -121.09 -91.11 4.48
CA SER A 7 -121.72 -91.91 5.53
C SER A 7 -120.99 -91.71 6.86
N ALA A 8 -121.74 -91.15 7.80
CA ALA A 8 -121.36 -90.95 9.18
C ALA A 8 -121.15 -92.28 9.92
N LYS A 9 -120.00 -92.43 10.59
CA LYS A 9 -119.85 -93.24 11.81
C LYS A 9 -118.88 -92.50 12.74
N GLY A 10 -119.38 -91.96 13.85
CA GLY A 10 -118.57 -91.26 14.84
C GLY A 10 -117.53 -92.18 15.51
N PRO A 11 -116.36 -91.66 15.91
CA PRO A 11 -115.35 -92.44 16.61
C PRO A 11 -115.86 -92.85 18.00
N GLY A 12 -116.02 -94.15 18.21
CA GLY A 12 -116.41 -94.72 19.50
C GLY A 12 -115.37 -94.50 20.60
N LEU A 13 -115.83 -94.59 21.84
CA LEU A 13 -115.14 -94.36 23.13
C LEU A 13 -113.71 -94.96 23.28
N VAL A 14 -113.31 -95.89 22.41
CA VAL A 14 -111.98 -96.50 22.42
C VAL A 14 -110.88 -95.52 21.98
N GLY A 15 -111.19 -94.54 21.12
CA GLY A 15 -110.21 -93.53 20.67
C GLY A 15 -109.81 -92.51 21.75
N LEU A 16 -110.67 -92.28 22.75
CA LEU A 16 -110.44 -91.28 23.79
C LEU A 16 -109.56 -91.80 24.94
N GLY A 17 -109.55 -93.12 25.19
CA GLY A 17 -108.73 -93.72 26.25
C GLY A 17 -107.22 -93.72 25.95
N LEU A 18 -106.83 -93.78 24.67
CA LEU A 18 -105.42 -93.90 24.26
C LEU A 18 -104.67 -92.56 24.31
N ALA A 19 -105.38 -91.45 24.16
CA ALA A 19 -104.80 -90.10 24.23
C ALA A 19 -104.34 -89.71 25.65
N ALA A 20 -104.99 -90.22 26.70
CA ALA A 20 -104.66 -89.87 28.09
C ALA A 20 -103.34 -90.48 28.58
N VAL A 21 -102.97 -91.67 28.10
CA VAL A 21 -101.77 -92.39 28.55
C VAL A 21 -100.48 -91.73 28.02
N VAL A 22 -100.51 -91.19 26.81
CA VAL A 22 -99.33 -90.58 26.17
C VAL A 22 -98.92 -89.27 26.87
N LEU A 23 -99.89 -88.47 27.31
CA LEU A 23 -99.61 -87.18 27.95
C LEU A 23 -99.04 -87.34 29.38
N GLY A 24 -99.47 -88.37 30.11
CA GLY A 24 -98.94 -88.64 31.45
C GLY A 24 -97.46 -89.05 31.45
N GLY A 25 -97.03 -89.83 30.45
CA GLY A 25 -95.64 -90.29 30.35
C GLY A 25 -94.63 -89.17 30.07
N LEU A 26 -95.02 -88.15 29.29
CA LEU A 26 -94.12 -87.07 28.90
C LEU A 26 -93.76 -86.14 30.06
N SER A 27 -94.67 -85.95 31.02
CA SER A 27 -94.45 -84.99 32.12
C SER A 27 -93.45 -85.47 33.17
N LEU A 28 -93.26 -86.79 33.33
CA LEU A 28 -92.36 -87.36 34.33
C LEU A 28 -90.87 -87.24 33.92
N LEU A 29 -90.60 -87.20 32.61
CA LEU A 29 -89.25 -87.16 32.07
C LEU A 29 -88.54 -85.81 32.25
N MET A 30 -89.28 -84.69 32.29
CA MET A 30 -88.69 -83.35 32.40
C MET A 30 -88.17 -83.02 33.81
N THR A 31 -88.73 -83.62 34.85
CA THR A 31 -88.35 -83.32 36.24
C THR A 31 -87.02 -83.94 36.67
N LEU A 32 -86.51 -84.97 35.99
CA LEU A 32 -85.29 -85.67 36.38
C LEU A 32 -83.99 -85.07 35.82
N ALA A 33 -84.05 -84.03 34.98
CA ALA A 33 -82.92 -83.57 34.18
C ALA A 33 -82.19 -82.30 34.69
N LEU A 34 -82.55 -81.73 35.86
CA LEU A 34 -82.18 -80.35 36.21
C LEU A 34 -81.36 -80.14 37.51
N GLU A 35 -80.82 -81.17 38.17
CA GLU A 35 -80.30 -81.02 39.56
C GLU A 35 -78.75 -80.88 39.76
N ASP A 36 -77.87 -80.88 38.74
CA ASP A 36 -76.40 -81.07 38.96
C ASP A 36 -75.41 -79.95 38.51
N GLU A 37 -75.81 -78.72 38.12
CA GLU A 37 -74.90 -77.72 37.46
C GLU A 37 -74.35 -76.53 38.29
N ASP A 38 -74.68 -76.36 39.58
CA ASP A 38 -74.52 -75.03 40.24
C ASP A 38 -73.13 -74.66 40.84
N LEU A 39 -72.17 -75.59 41.07
CA LEU A 39 -71.00 -75.30 41.94
C LEU A 39 -69.68 -74.88 41.25
N SER A 40 -69.46 -75.15 39.96
CA SER A 40 -68.20 -74.78 39.27
C SER A 40 -68.17 -73.34 38.76
N ILE A 41 -69.34 -72.70 38.71
CA ILE A 41 -69.54 -71.38 38.11
C ILE A 41 -68.89 -70.28 38.95
N GLU A 42 -68.78 -70.46 40.27
CA GLU A 42 -68.35 -69.39 41.19
C GLU A 42 -66.84 -69.10 41.18
N GLN A 43 -65.98 -70.12 41.05
CA GLN A 43 -64.52 -69.93 40.98
C GLN A 43 -64.08 -69.32 39.65
N ASP A 44 -64.65 -69.81 38.54
CA ASP A 44 -64.40 -69.27 37.21
C ASP A 44 -64.80 -67.80 37.12
N MET A 45 -65.87 -67.40 37.82
CA MET A 45 -66.32 -66.01 37.89
C MET A 45 -65.34 -65.07 38.62
N VAL A 46 -64.56 -65.56 39.61
CA VAL A 46 -63.58 -64.75 40.34
C VAL A 46 -62.32 -64.49 39.50
N GLU A 47 -61.82 -65.52 38.82
CA GLU A 47 -60.65 -65.41 37.94
C GLU A 47 -60.95 -64.52 36.73
N LEU A 48 -62.12 -64.72 36.11
CA LEU A 48 -62.61 -63.87 35.02
C LEU A 48 -62.72 -62.40 35.45
N ASN A 49 -63.15 -62.13 36.69
CA ASN A 49 -63.26 -60.76 37.21
C ASN A 49 -61.88 -60.12 37.47
N TYR A 50 -60.87 -60.91 37.86
CA TYR A 50 -59.50 -60.41 38.03
C TYR A 50 -58.86 -60.06 36.67
N GLU A 51 -58.99 -60.94 35.68
CA GLU A 51 -58.55 -60.67 34.31
C GLU A 51 -59.28 -59.47 33.69
N LEU A 52 -60.59 -59.35 33.94
CA LEU A 52 -61.39 -58.21 33.49
C LEU A 52 -60.87 -56.89 34.09
N ASN A 53 -60.47 -56.89 35.37
CA ASN A 53 -59.90 -55.70 36.02
C ASN A 53 -58.51 -55.37 35.48
N TYR A 54 -57.65 -56.37 35.25
CA TYR A 54 -56.34 -56.17 34.62
C TYR A 54 -56.46 -55.61 33.20
N LEU A 55 -57.40 -56.11 32.40
CA LEU A 55 -57.67 -55.62 31.05
C LEU A 55 -58.21 -54.19 31.06
N LYS A 56 -59.06 -53.83 32.01
CA LYS A 56 -59.54 -52.44 32.19
C LYS A 56 -58.41 -51.48 32.56
N ASP A 57 -57.50 -51.89 33.45
CA ASP A 57 -56.33 -51.08 33.81
C ASP A 57 -55.37 -50.92 32.62
N PHE A 58 -55.17 -51.98 31.83
CA PHE A 58 -54.36 -51.94 30.62
C PHE A 58 -54.99 -51.05 29.53
N GLU A 59 -56.30 -51.13 29.34
CA GLU A 59 -57.06 -50.22 28.47
C GLU A 59 -56.87 -48.76 28.91
N GLY A 60 -56.94 -48.49 30.22
CA GLY A 60 -56.65 -47.17 30.78
C GLY A 60 -55.23 -46.68 30.48
N GLN A 61 -54.23 -47.56 30.54
CA GLN A 61 -52.84 -47.22 30.15
C GLN A 61 -52.72 -46.94 28.66
N VAL A 62 -53.33 -47.76 27.80
CA VAL A 62 -53.32 -47.56 26.34
C VAL A 62 -53.96 -46.22 25.96
N ILE A 63 -55.10 -45.86 26.58
CA ILE A 63 -55.74 -44.57 26.41
C ILE A 63 -54.80 -43.43 26.84
N ALA A 64 -54.14 -43.56 28.00
CA ALA A 64 -53.18 -42.56 28.46
C ALA A 64 -51.98 -42.40 27.50
N TYR A 65 -51.45 -43.50 26.95
CA TYR A 65 -50.40 -43.45 25.93
C TYR A 65 -50.88 -42.82 24.62
N GLN A 66 -52.10 -43.10 24.18
CA GLN A 66 -52.69 -42.46 23.01
C GLN A 66 -52.86 -40.95 23.21
N ASP A 67 -53.27 -40.52 24.41
CA ASP A 67 -53.39 -39.10 24.74
C ASP A 67 -52.04 -38.40 24.79
N VAL A 68 -51.01 -39.05 25.33
CA VAL A 68 -49.62 -38.55 25.29
C VAL A 68 -49.10 -38.48 23.86
N ALA A 69 -49.36 -39.50 23.04
CA ALA A 69 -48.96 -39.49 21.63
C ALA A 69 -49.62 -38.35 20.84
N LYS A 70 -50.92 -38.10 21.07
CA LYS A 70 -51.62 -36.94 20.49
C LYS A 70 -51.01 -35.61 20.92
N LYS A 71 -50.71 -35.43 22.22
CA LYS A 71 -50.05 -34.22 22.74
C LYS A 71 -48.66 -34.02 22.14
N ASN A 72 -47.90 -35.11 21.99
CA ASN A 72 -46.58 -35.06 21.36
C ASN A 72 -46.67 -34.68 19.88
N GLN A 73 -47.65 -35.22 19.15
CA GLN A 73 -47.90 -34.85 17.76
C GLN A 73 -48.21 -33.36 17.62
N GLN A 74 -49.11 -32.81 18.45
CA GLN A 74 -49.40 -31.37 18.48
C GLN A 74 -48.16 -30.53 18.82
N THR A 75 -47.28 -31.06 19.68
CA THR A 75 -46.02 -30.37 20.03
C THR A 75 -45.05 -30.36 18.84
N VAL A 76 -44.95 -31.46 18.09
CA VAL A 76 -44.13 -31.52 16.87
C VAL A 76 -44.65 -30.55 15.81
N GLU A 77 -45.97 -30.45 15.61
CA GLU A 77 -46.57 -29.48 14.69
C GLU A 77 -46.23 -28.04 15.08
N ARG A 78 -46.37 -27.68 16.36
CA ARG A 78 -45.96 -26.35 16.88
C ARG A 78 -44.47 -26.09 16.71
N LEU A 79 -43.62 -27.09 16.95
CA LEU A 79 -42.17 -26.95 16.75
C LEU A 79 -41.84 -26.74 15.28
N GLN A 80 -42.54 -27.41 14.37
CA GLN A 80 -42.38 -27.21 12.94
C GLN A 80 -42.77 -25.79 12.50
N GLU A 81 -43.85 -25.25 13.06
CA GLU A 81 -44.24 -23.85 12.86
C GLU A 81 -43.14 -22.90 13.32
N VAL A 82 -42.60 -23.10 14.53
CA VAL A 82 -41.50 -22.29 15.06
C VAL A 82 -40.24 -22.38 14.20
N VAL A 83 -39.89 -23.57 13.69
CA VAL A 83 -38.75 -23.75 12.78
C VAL A 83 -38.97 -22.98 11.47
N ASN A 84 -40.18 -23.03 10.91
CA ASN A 84 -40.51 -22.30 9.69
C ASN A 84 -40.42 -20.78 9.91
N GLU A 85 -40.95 -20.28 11.04
CA GLU A 85 -40.81 -18.87 11.42
C GLU A 85 -39.36 -18.45 11.62
N LEU A 86 -38.54 -19.30 12.25
CA LEU A 86 -37.13 -19.01 12.50
C LEU A 86 -36.33 -18.96 11.19
N ASN A 87 -36.64 -19.84 10.24
CA ASN A 87 -36.05 -19.82 8.90
C ASN A 87 -36.48 -18.59 8.10
N ALA A 88 -37.74 -18.16 8.22
CA ALA A 88 -38.21 -16.93 7.59
C ALA A 88 -37.49 -15.70 8.17
N LYS A 89 -37.37 -15.62 9.50
CA LYS A 89 -36.65 -14.55 10.19
C LYS A 89 -35.15 -14.54 9.89
N SER A 90 -34.51 -15.70 9.77
CA SER A 90 -33.09 -15.76 9.44
C SER A 90 -32.84 -15.30 8.00
N ALA A 91 -33.73 -15.62 7.06
CA ALA A 91 -33.68 -15.09 5.70
C ALA A 91 -33.89 -13.57 5.66
N GLU A 92 -34.83 -13.04 6.45
CA GLU A 92 -35.05 -11.60 6.58
C GLU A 92 -33.83 -10.88 7.18
N LEU A 93 -33.20 -11.45 8.22
CA LEU A 93 -31.99 -10.91 8.82
C LEU A 93 -30.82 -10.88 7.81
N MET A 94 -30.62 -11.95 7.04
CA MET A 94 -29.60 -11.98 5.99
C MET A 94 -29.83 -10.87 4.95
N GLN A 95 -31.09 -10.65 4.55
CA GLN A 95 -31.42 -9.55 3.63
C GLN A 95 -31.12 -8.18 4.24
N LYS A 96 -31.46 -7.97 5.52
CA LYS A 96 -31.18 -6.72 6.23
C LYS A 96 -29.69 -6.47 6.41
N GLU A 97 -28.90 -7.50 6.71
CA GLU A 97 -27.44 -7.41 6.78
C GLU A 97 -26.84 -7.00 5.43
N GLN A 98 -27.34 -7.61 4.33
CA GLN A 98 -26.91 -7.25 2.99
C GLN A 98 -27.27 -5.80 2.62
N GLU A 99 -28.51 -5.37 2.90
CA GLU A 99 -28.94 -3.98 2.69
C GLU A 99 -28.06 -2.98 3.46
N LEU A 100 -27.70 -3.32 4.70
CA LEU A 100 -26.87 -2.48 5.55
C LEU A 100 -25.42 -2.38 5.05
N ASP A 101 -24.89 -3.44 4.46
CA ASP A 101 -23.56 -3.41 3.85
C ASP A 101 -23.55 -2.64 2.52
N ASP A 102 -24.60 -2.77 1.71
CA ASP A 102 -24.78 -1.97 0.49
C ASP A 102 -24.93 -0.47 0.82
N GLU A 103 -25.68 -0.13 1.87
CA GLU A 103 -25.84 1.25 2.33
C GLU A 103 -24.53 1.82 2.88
N LYS A 104 -23.77 1.05 3.67
CA LYS A 104 -22.41 1.46 4.10
C LYS A 104 -21.49 1.73 2.92
N ALA A 105 -21.53 0.87 1.89
CA ALA A 105 -20.74 1.07 0.68
C ALA A 105 -21.17 2.36 -0.06
N SER A 106 -22.47 2.62 -0.15
CA SER A 106 -23.01 3.85 -0.72
C SER A 106 -22.55 5.10 0.05
N VAL A 107 -22.62 5.07 1.38
CA VAL A 107 -22.15 6.15 2.26
C VAL A 107 -20.66 6.40 2.08
N ALA A 108 -19.84 5.35 1.99
CA ALA A 108 -18.40 5.49 1.74
C ALA A 108 -18.11 6.15 0.39
N GLU A 109 -18.85 5.78 -0.66
CA GLU A 109 -18.72 6.41 -1.98
C GLU A 109 -19.18 7.87 -1.96
N LEU A 110 -20.26 8.20 -1.24
CA LEU A 110 -20.70 9.59 -1.04
C LEU A 110 -19.63 10.44 -0.34
N TYR A 111 -18.98 9.92 0.70
CA TYR A 111 -17.87 10.62 1.36
C TYR A 111 -16.72 10.92 0.38
N LYS A 112 -16.35 9.94 -0.44
CA LYS A 112 -15.33 10.11 -1.47
C LYS A 112 -15.73 11.16 -2.51
N GLN A 113 -16.99 11.17 -2.95
CA GLN A 113 -17.51 12.19 -3.86
C GLN A 113 -17.50 13.58 -3.24
N ILE A 114 -17.87 13.71 -1.96
CA ILE A 114 -17.80 14.97 -1.20
C ILE A 114 -16.36 15.47 -1.12
N ASP A 115 -15.40 14.60 -0.83
CA ASP A 115 -13.99 14.97 -0.74
C ASP A 115 -13.45 15.43 -2.09
N GLN A 116 -13.79 14.70 -3.17
CA GLN A 116 -13.43 15.10 -4.53
C GLN A 116 -14.07 16.45 -4.92
N TYR A 117 -15.34 16.64 -4.57
CA TYR A 117 -16.03 17.91 -4.78
C TYR A 117 -15.33 19.07 -4.06
N LYS A 118 -14.94 18.89 -2.79
CA LYS A 118 -14.19 19.90 -2.02
C LYS A 118 -12.83 20.21 -2.63
N VAL A 119 -12.12 19.21 -3.15
CA VAL A 119 -10.85 19.43 -3.87
C VAL A 119 -11.10 20.29 -5.12
N ASN A 120 -12.04 19.88 -5.97
CA ASN A 120 -12.36 20.59 -7.21
C ASN A 120 -12.85 22.02 -6.94
N TYR A 121 -13.69 22.20 -5.93
CA TYR A 121 -14.17 23.51 -5.48
C TYR A 121 -13.01 24.41 -5.05
N ARG A 122 -12.11 23.91 -4.20
CA ARG A 122 -10.92 24.66 -3.75
C ARG A 122 -10.04 25.06 -4.93
N GLU A 123 -9.75 24.15 -5.85
CA GLU A 123 -8.94 24.46 -7.02
C GLU A 123 -9.58 25.54 -7.90
N ALA A 124 -10.89 25.48 -8.11
CA ALA A 124 -11.63 26.47 -8.87
C ALA A 124 -11.63 27.84 -8.17
N GLU A 125 -11.93 27.90 -6.86
CA GLU A 125 -11.91 29.14 -6.08
C GLU A 125 -10.49 29.74 -5.97
N TRP A 126 -9.47 28.90 -5.81
CA TRP A 126 -8.08 29.36 -5.76
C TRP A 126 -7.61 29.90 -7.12
N ALA A 127 -8.11 29.32 -8.22
CA ALA A 127 -7.85 29.81 -9.55
C ALA A 127 -8.58 31.12 -9.85
N SER A 128 -9.85 31.23 -9.44
CA SER A 128 -10.66 32.45 -9.65
C SER A 128 -10.13 33.64 -8.85
N ALA A 129 -9.60 33.39 -7.65
CA ALA A 129 -9.00 34.43 -6.82
C ALA A 129 -7.72 35.05 -7.41
N ARG A 130 -7.07 34.41 -8.40
CA ARG A 130 -5.87 34.94 -9.02
C ARG A 130 -6.18 36.21 -9.81
N GLY A 131 -5.52 37.31 -9.44
CA GLY A 131 -5.69 38.63 -10.05
C GLY A 131 -6.75 39.49 -9.36
N GLU A 132 -7.45 38.97 -8.35
CA GLU A 132 -8.35 39.79 -7.52
C GLU A 132 -7.55 40.90 -6.82
N LYS A 133 -8.16 42.08 -6.75
CA LYS A 133 -7.57 43.28 -6.18
C LYS A 133 -8.35 43.76 -4.98
N TYR A 134 -7.62 44.16 -3.95
CA TYR A 134 -8.16 44.69 -2.70
C TYR A 134 -7.44 46.00 -2.37
N GLU A 135 -8.19 47.02 -1.93
CA GLU A 135 -7.60 48.30 -1.52
C GLU A 135 -6.69 48.13 -0.31
N ALA A 136 -7.17 47.39 0.70
CA ALA A 136 -6.42 47.01 1.88
C ALA A 136 -6.76 45.59 2.33
N LEU A 137 -5.76 44.86 2.81
CA LEU A 137 -5.93 43.54 3.42
C LEU A 137 -5.28 43.54 4.80
N LYS A 138 -6.09 43.36 5.84
CA LYS A 138 -5.63 43.27 7.23
C LYS A 138 -5.59 41.81 7.68
N THR A 139 -4.41 41.35 8.06
CA THR A 139 -4.20 40.00 8.62
C THR A 139 -4.69 39.92 10.07
N LEU A 140 -5.00 38.70 10.54
CA LEU A 140 -5.37 38.46 11.95
C LEU A 140 -4.29 38.90 12.94
N ARG A 141 -3.03 38.90 12.52
CA ARG A 141 -1.89 39.38 13.32
C ARG A 141 -1.67 40.91 13.27
N GLY A 142 -2.62 41.66 12.71
CA GLY A 142 -2.60 43.12 12.72
C GLY A 142 -1.72 43.78 11.66
N ARG A 143 -1.05 43.01 10.79
CA ARG A 143 -0.35 43.56 9.63
C ARG A 143 -1.35 43.90 8.53
N GLU A 144 -1.20 45.08 7.94
CA GLU A 144 -2.04 45.57 6.86
C GLU A 144 -1.22 45.77 5.59
N TYR A 145 -1.77 45.33 4.46
CA TYR A 145 -1.18 45.50 3.13
C TYR A 145 -2.10 46.37 2.29
N GLN A 146 -1.55 47.36 1.60
CA GLN A 146 -2.29 48.26 0.71
C GLN A 146 -2.06 47.90 -0.76
N SER A 147 -3.07 48.17 -1.60
CA SER A 147 -3.08 47.92 -3.05
C SER A 147 -2.70 46.48 -3.35
N VAL A 148 -3.47 45.55 -2.77
CA VAL A 148 -3.20 44.12 -2.80
C VAL A 148 -3.75 43.51 -4.09
N GLU A 149 -2.94 42.71 -4.76
CA GLU A 149 -3.31 41.87 -5.89
C GLU A 149 -2.93 40.42 -5.55
N VAL A 150 -3.90 39.50 -5.61
CA VAL A 150 -3.67 38.08 -5.32
C VAL A 150 -2.94 37.45 -6.49
N ARG A 151 -1.73 36.91 -6.26
CA ARG A 151 -0.96 36.22 -7.29
C ARG A 151 -1.22 34.72 -7.32
N LYS A 152 -1.36 34.10 -6.16
CA LYS A 152 -1.56 32.66 -6.04
C LYS A 152 -2.20 32.34 -4.69
N VAL A 153 -3.20 31.47 -4.70
CA VAL A 153 -3.71 30.80 -3.50
C VAL A 153 -3.21 29.36 -3.53
N SER A 154 -2.76 28.86 -2.39
CA SER A 154 -2.23 27.50 -2.22
C SER A 154 -2.56 26.97 -0.84
N ALA A 155 -2.49 25.66 -0.62
CA ALA A 155 -2.80 25.06 0.70
C ALA A 155 -2.00 25.67 1.87
N ALA A 156 -0.80 26.19 1.62
CA ALA A 156 0.04 26.84 2.63
C ALA A 156 -0.37 28.30 2.94
N GLY A 157 -1.16 28.93 2.07
CA GLY A 157 -1.58 30.33 2.20
C GLY A 157 -1.66 31.06 0.86
N MET A 158 -1.71 32.40 0.94
CA MET A 158 -1.94 33.30 -0.19
C MET A 158 -0.72 34.17 -0.48
N GLU A 159 -0.26 34.16 -1.72
CA GLU A 159 0.77 35.05 -2.23
C GLU A 159 0.12 36.30 -2.83
N ILE A 160 0.56 37.45 -2.36
CA ILE A 160 0.06 38.75 -2.78
C ILE A 160 1.18 39.64 -3.30
N ARG A 161 0.82 40.53 -4.24
CA ARG A 161 1.58 41.73 -4.56
C ARG A 161 0.91 42.90 -3.87
N HIS A 162 1.66 43.77 -3.21
CA HIS A 162 1.18 44.96 -2.52
C HIS A 162 2.07 46.16 -2.89
N ALA A 163 1.74 47.36 -2.41
CA ALA A 163 2.44 48.60 -2.79
C ALA A 163 3.98 48.55 -2.62
N ILE A 164 4.48 47.84 -1.61
CA ILE A 164 5.91 47.82 -1.23
C ILE A 164 6.63 46.57 -1.79
N GLY A 165 5.91 45.57 -2.32
CA GLY A 165 6.53 44.34 -2.82
C GLY A 165 5.59 43.15 -2.90
N THR A 166 6.13 41.96 -2.68
CA THR A 166 5.37 40.70 -2.63
C THR A 166 5.48 40.07 -1.25
N ALA A 167 4.38 39.52 -0.76
CA ALA A 167 4.33 38.82 0.52
C ALA A 167 3.55 37.52 0.37
N ARG A 168 3.95 36.49 1.12
CA ARG A 168 3.16 35.27 1.32
C ARG A 168 2.55 35.32 2.70
N ILE A 169 1.22 35.31 2.76
CA ILE A 169 0.46 35.30 3.99
C ILE A 169 0.07 33.84 4.29
N PRO A 170 0.58 33.24 5.37
CA PRO A 170 0.16 31.92 5.84
C PRO A 170 -1.37 31.84 6.04
N TYR A 171 -1.96 30.66 5.81
CA TYR A 171 -3.41 30.50 5.88
C TYR A 171 -4.00 30.90 7.23
N ASP A 172 -3.30 30.62 8.33
CA ASP A 172 -3.69 30.91 9.72
C ASP A 172 -3.63 32.41 10.06
N HIS A 173 -3.00 33.23 9.20
CA HIS A 173 -2.94 34.67 9.36
C HIS A 173 -3.94 35.42 8.48
N LEU A 174 -4.61 34.74 7.54
CA LEU A 174 -5.62 35.35 6.67
C LEU A 174 -6.88 35.71 7.47
N PRO A 175 -7.67 36.71 7.04
CA PRO A 175 -8.99 36.97 7.60
C PRO A 175 -9.86 35.71 7.60
N SER A 176 -10.75 35.56 8.60
CA SER A 176 -11.67 34.40 8.69
C SER A 176 -12.48 34.19 7.42
N GLU A 177 -13.00 35.26 6.82
CA GLU A 177 -13.76 35.20 5.56
C GLU A 177 -12.96 34.55 4.42
N MET A 178 -11.65 34.82 4.34
CA MET A 178 -10.78 34.21 3.34
C MET A 178 -10.41 32.77 3.70
N GLN A 179 -10.25 32.47 4.99
CA GLN A 179 -10.03 31.09 5.43
C GLN A 179 -11.22 30.20 5.09
N ASP A 180 -12.44 30.69 5.33
CA ASP A 180 -13.69 30.00 5.04
C ASP A 180 -13.92 29.86 3.54
N ARG A 181 -13.73 30.94 2.76
CA ARG A 181 -13.87 30.93 1.30
C ARG A 181 -12.94 29.91 0.65
N PHE A 182 -11.68 29.87 1.07
CA PHE A 182 -10.65 29.01 0.46
C PHE A 182 -10.53 27.62 1.11
N GLN A 183 -11.29 27.35 2.17
CA GLN A 183 -11.36 26.06 2.86
C GLN A 183 -9.97 25.45 3.15
N PHE A 184 -9.08 26.24 3.76
CA PHE A 184 -7.75 25.75 4.12
C PHE A 184 -7.84 24.63 5.18
N THR A 185 -7.01 23.61 5.03
CA THR A 185 -6.86 22.55 6.03
C THR A 185 -5.43 22.50 6.56
N ALA A 186 -5.28 22.35 7.88
CA ALA A 186 -3.97 22.30 8.53
C ALA A 186 -3.09 21.15 8.00
N GLU A 187 -3.72 20.03 7.63
CA GLU A 187 -3.05 18.88 7.03
C GLU A 187 -2.46 19.21 5.65
N ALA A 188 -3.23 19.83 4.76
CA ALA A 188 -2.74 20.21 3.43
C ALA A 188 -1.64 21.28 3.52
N ALA A 189 -1.76 22.22 4.47
CA ALA A 189 -0.73 23.21 4.72
C ALA A 189 0.59 22.59 5.24
N SER A 190 0.49 21.65 6.19
CA SER A 190 1.68 20.99 6.75
C SER A 190 2.38 20.07 5.75
N SER A 191 1.62 19.33 4.94
CA SER A 191 2.16 18.52 3.83
C SER A 191 2.94 19.38 2.83
N MET A 192 2.35 20.47 2.34
CA MET A 192 3.04 21.39 1.44
C MET A 192 4.28 22.05 2.06
N ALA A 193 4.23 22.39 3.36
CA ALA A 193 5.39 22.94 4.05
C ALA A 193 6.54 21.91 4.15
N GLN A 194 6.21 20.63 4.37
CA GLN A 194 7.21 19.54 4.38
C GLN A 194 7.80 19.31 2.99
N GLU A 195 6.98 19.31 1.94
CA GLU A 195 7.44 19.21 0.55
C GLU A 195 8.35 20.36 0.16
N GLU A 196 7.97 21.60 0.49
CA GLU A 196 8.77 22.80 0.21
C GLU A 196 10.12 22.75 0.94
N LEU A 197 10.12 22.30 2.20
CA LEU A 197 11.35 22.13 2.98
C LEU A 197 12.24 21.02 2.42
N ALA A 198 11.65 19.90 1.98
CA ALA A 198 12.37 18.81 1.34
C ALA A 198 12.97 19.26 0.00
N PHE A 199 12.21 20.01 -0.80
CA PHE A 199 12.68 20.60 -2.05
C PHE A 199 13.84 21.57 -1.83
N ARG A 200 13.72 22.46 -0.84
CA ARG A 200 14.79 23.40 -0.47
C ARG A 200 16.07 22.67 -0.09
N LYS A 201 15.97 21.62 0.75
CA LYS A 201 17.11 20.79 1.13
C LYS A 201 17.77 20.10 -0.07
N ARG A 202 16.97 19.61 -1.03
CA ARG A 202 17.50 19.01 -2.27
C ARG A 202 18.27 20.03 -3.09
N LEU A 203 17.69 21.21 -3.33
CA LEU A 203 18.37 22.29 -4.05
C LEU A 203 19.67 22.71 -3.38
N GLU A 204 19.66 22.87 -2.06
CA GLU A 204 20.86 23.19 -1.29
C GLU A 204 21.95 22.11 -1.45
N SER A 205 21.57 20.83 -1.39
CA SER A 205 22.49 19.72 -1.60
C SER A 205 23.06 19.67 -3.03
N ASP A 206 22.26 20.02 -4.04
CA ASP A 206 22.69 20.05 -5.43
C ASP A 206 23.64 21.22 -5.69
N HIS A 207 23.36 22.39 -5.09
CA HIS A 207 24.26 23.54 -5.12
C HIS A 207 25.60 23.22 -4.45
N ALA A 208 25.58 22.55 -3.28
CA ALA A 208 26.80 22.11 -2.60
C ALA A 208 27.62 21.16 -3.48
N ARG A 209 26.98 20.12 -4.05
CA ARG A 209 27.64 19.17 -4.98
C ARG A 209 28.21 19.86 -6.22
N ALA A 210 27.49 20.84 -6.76
CA ALA A 210 27.96 21.61 -7.91
C ALA A 210 29.18 22.48 -7.56
N ALA A 211 29.21 23.07 -6.36
CA ALA A 211 30.36 23.81 -5.85
C ALA A 211 31.57 22.88 -5.67
N ASP A 212 31.40 21.72 -5.05
CA ASP A 212 32.47 20.74 -4.86
C ASP A 212 33.07 20.30 -6.21
N ARG A 213 32.21 19.95 -7.18
CA ARG A 213 32.65 19.59 -8.54
C ARG A 213 33.41 20.72 -9.24
N ARG A 214 33.05 21.99 -9.00
CA ARG A 214 33.80 23.14 -9.54
C ARG A 214 35.20 23.21 -8.93
N THR A 215 35.31 23.09 -7.60
CA THR A 215 36.62 23.13 -6.92
C THR A 215 37.52 21.98 -7.34
N GLU A 216 36.97 20.77 -7.50
CA GLU A 216 37.72 19.59 -7.95
C GLU A 216 38.22 19.75 -9.39
N ARG A 217 37.36 20.24 -10.30
CA ARG A 217 37.76 20.55 -11.68
C ARG A 217 38.86 21.60 -11.75
N GLU A 218 38.79 22.64 -10.91
CA GLU A 218 39.83 23.67 -10.86
C GLU A 218 41.17 23.11 -10.38
N LYS A 219 41.17 22.25 -9.34
CA LYS A 219 42.38 21.53 -8.88
C LYS A 219 42.97 20.66 -9.99
N LEU A 220 42.14 19.88 -10.67
CA LEU A 220 42.56 19.03 -11.80
C LEU A 220 43.13 19.86 -12.95
N TYR A 221 42.53 21.01 -13.26
CA TYR A 221 43.03 21.90 -14.30
C TYR A 221 44.40 22.48 -13.93
N LYS A 222 44.58 22.96 -12.69
CA LYS A 222 45.87 23.48 -12.19
C LYS A 222 46.95 22.40 -12.20
N ASP A 223 46.63 21.17 -11.78
CA ASP A 223 47.58 20.04 -11.82
C ASP A 223 47.99 19.69 -13.27
N LYS A 224 47.03 19.61 -14.20
CA LYS A 224 47.33 19.38 -15.63
C LYS A 224 48.20 20.49 -16.21
N LEU A 225 47.92 21.75 -15.86
CA LEU A 225 48.69 22.90 -16.32
C LEU A 225 50.13 22.87 -15.77
N ALA A 226 50.29 22.56 -14.48
CA ALA A 226 51.60 22.40 -13.84
C ALA A 226 52.41 21.27 -14.49
N LYS A 227 51.80 20.10 -14.73
CA LYS A 227 52.42 18.97 -15.43
C LYS A 227 52.88 19.35 -16.85
N ARG A 228 52.04 20.06 -17.61
CA ARG A 228 52.39 20.53 -18.96
C ARG A 228 53.53 21.53 -18.93
N SER A 229 53.50 22.49 -18.00
CA SER A 229 54.58 23.46 -17.80
C SER A 229 55.90 22.75 -17.45
N ASN A 230 55.88 21.80 -16.52
CA ASN A 230 57.06 21.04 -16.11
C ASN A 230 57.61 20.17 -17.26
N TYR A 231 56.74 19.56 -18.06
CA TYR A 231 57.15 18.84 -19.26
C TYR A 231 57.88 19.75 -20.26
N LEU A 232 57.32 20.93 -20.55
CA LEU A 232 57.94 21.90 -21.47
C LEU A 232 59.27 22.43 -20.93
N ALA A 233 59.36 22.72 -19.64
CA ALA A 233 60.60 23.14 -18.99
C ALA A 233 61.68 22.06 -19.07
N ARG A 234 61.34 20.79 -18.84
CA ARG A 234 62.27 19.65 -18.99
C ARG A 234 62.75 19.48 -20.44
N ALA A 235 61.84 19.60 -21.41
CA ALA A 235 62.20 19.54 -22.82
C ALA A 235 63.16 20.69 -23.20
N LYS A 236 62.90 21.90 -22.71
CA LYS A 236 63.78 23.06 -22.91
C LYS A 236 65.15 22.85 -22.27
N ILE A 237 65.22 22.37 -21.03
CA ILE A 237 66.48 22.02 -20.35
C ILE A 237 67.30 21.05 -21.21
N LYS A 238 66.68 19.98 -21.72
CA LYS A 238 67.35 19.01 -22.60
C LYS A 238 67.89 19.66 -23.87
N SER A 239 67.12 20.55 -24.50
CA SER A 239 67.59 21.28 -25.69
C SER A 239 68.76 22.23 -25.38
N LEU A 240 68.74 22.89 -24.22
CA LEU A 240 69.80 23.78 -23.77
C LEU A 240 71.05 23.01 -23.38
N GLN A 241 70.94 21.81 -22.80
CA GLN A 241 72.07 20.93 -22.50
C GLN A 241 72.79 20.49 -23.77
N ASN A 242 72.04 20.14 -24.82
CA ASN A 242 72.64 19.81 -26.11
C ASN A 242 73.36 21.03 -26.72
N ALA A 243 72.75 22.21 -26.66
CA ALA A 243 73.37 23.45 -27.12
C ALA A 243 74.59 23.87 -26.28
N LEU A 244 74.57 23.58 -24.97
CA LEU A 244 75.70 23.82 -24.08
C LEU A 244 76.89 22.95 -24.49
N LYS A 245 76.65 21.66 -24.72
CA LYS A 245 77.69 20.72 -25.16
C LYS A 245 78.36 21.17 -26.46
N THR A 246 77.58 21.58 -27.46
CA THR A 246 78.15 22.06 -28.73
C THR A 246 78.93 23.36 -28.56
N LYS A 247 78.46 24.29 -27.71
CA LYS A 247 79.22 25.51 -27.38
C LYS A 247 80.52 25.21 -26.65
N GLU A 248 80.52 24.25 -25.71
CA GLU A 248 81.73 23.81 -25.00
C GLU A 248 82.75 23.19 -25.95
N GLU A 249 82.31 22.34 -26.88
CA GLU A 249 83.16 21.78 -27.95
C GLU A 249 83.77 22.88 -28.84
N LEU A 250 82.97 23.87 -29.25
CA LEU A 250 83.46 25.02 -30.03
C LEU A 250 84.44 25.90 -29.25
N HIS A 251 84.19 26.12 -27.96
CA HIS A 251 85.06 26.90 -27.09
C HIS A 251 86.42 26.19 -26.93
N MET A 252 86.42 24.89 -26.70
CA MET A 252 87.64 24.07 -26.63
C MET A 252 88.42 24.10 -27.94
N ALA A 253 87.74 23.93 -29.08
CA ALA A 253 88.37 24.03 -30.39
C ALA A 253 88.98 25.41 -30.65
N SER A 254 88.32 26.49 -30.20
CA SER A 254 88.85 27.86 -30.31
C SER A 254 90.09 28.05 -29.42
N ILE A 255 90.09 27.55 -28.18
CA ILE A 255 91.27 27.56 -27.29
C ILE A 255 92.44 26.81 -27.93
N GLU A 256 92.20 25.63 -28.51
CA GLU A 256 93.24 24.86 -29.20
C GLU A 256 93.79 25.61 -30.41
N ARG A 257 92.94 26.29 -31.18
CA ARG A 257 93.38 27.16 -32.29
C ARG A 257 94.22 28.32 -31.80
N VAL A 258 93.82 29.00 -30.72
CA VAL A 258 94.62 30.07 -30.10
C VAL A 258 96.00 29.55 -29.71
N ARG A 259 96.07 28.39 -29.02
CA ARG A 259 97.34 27.76 -28.64
C ARG A 259 98.22 27.44 -29.86
N ALA A 260 97.64 26.85 -30.91
CA ALA A 260 98.35 26.52 -32.13
C ALA A 260 98.84 27.77 -32.89
N LEU A 261 98.03 28.84 -32.94
CA LEU A 261 98.40 30.11 -33.59
C LEU A 261 99.51 30.83 -32.83
N ARG A 262 99.46 30.84 -31.49
CA ARG A 262 100.53 31.40 -30.64
C ARG A 262 101.83 30.60 -30.81
N ALA A 263 101.79 29.28 -30.75
CA ALA A 263 102.96 28.43 -30.98
C ALA A 263 103.59 28.65 -32.37
N LYS A 264 102.78 28.84 -33.42
CA LYS A 264 103.25 29.19 -34.77
C LYS A 264 103.84 30.60 -34.85
N ALA A 265 103.27 31.56 -34.12
CA ALA A 265 103.79 32.93 -34.04
C ALA A 265 105.18 32.97 -33.41
N ASP A 266 105.36 32.19 -32.34
CA ASP A 266 106.63 32.08 -31.62
C ASP A 266 107.70 31.37 -32.46
N ALA A 267 107.34 30.34 -33.22
CA ALA A 267 108.26 29.59 -34.08
C ALA A 267 108.79 30.39 -35.29
N ASN A 268 107.99 31.28 -35.89
CA ASN A 268 108.34 31.97 -37.14
C ASN A 268 108.94 33.37 -36.95
N ASN A 269 109.12 33.85 -35.71
CA ASN A 269 109.57 35.22 -35.38
C ASN A 269 108.75 36.35 -36.07
N ASN A 270 107.59 36.00 -36.64
CA ASN A 270 106.76 36.84 -37.47
C ASN A 270 105.47 37.15 -36.70
N ARG A 271 105.56 38.10 -35.78
CA ARG A 271 104.51 38.42 -34.79
C ARG A 271 103.27 39.13 -35.38
N GLY A 272 103.32 39.57 -36.64
CA GLY A 272 102.28 40.42 -37.23
C GLY A 272 100.98 39.68 -37.58
N LEU A 273 101.04 38.70 -38.49
CA LEU A 273 99.83 38.08 -39.06
C LEU A 273 99.20 37.02 -38.13
N SER A 274 100.04 36.20 -37.51
CA SER A 274 99.64 35.12 -36.60
C SER A 274 99.13 35.64 -35.26
N GLY A 275 99.71 36.73 -34.74
CA GLY A 275 99.25 37.39 -33.52
C GLY A 275 97.87 38.04 -33.66
N GLY A 276 97.58 38.67 -34.80
CA GLY A 276 96.26 39.24 -35.08
C GLY A 276 95.14 38.18 -35.21
N LEU A 277 95.45 37.02 -35.80
CA LEU A 277 94.52 35.89 -35.87
C LEU A 277 94.30 35.24 -34.50
N ALA A 278 95.35 35.12 -33.67
CA ALA A 278 95.23 34.63 -32.31
C ALA A 278 94.31 35.52 -31.47
N LYS A 279 94.45 36.85 -31.58
CA LYS A 279 93.59 37.80 -30.87
C LYS A 279 92.11 37.69 -31.24
N ARG A 280 91.79 37.51 -32.54
CA ARG A 280 90.40 37.29 -32.99
C ARG A 280 89.80 35.99 -32.47
N GLU A 281 90.59 34.91 -32.42
CA GLU A 281 90.15 33.64 -31.83
C GLU A 281 90.02 33.73 -30.30
N GLU A 282 90.82 34.56 -29.62
CA GLU A 282 90.66 34.85 -28.19
C GLU A 282 89.36 35.61 -27.89
N GLU A 283 89.03 36.61 -28.70
CA GLU A 283 87.75 37.34 -28.61
C GLU A 283 86.56 36.38 -28.82
N ARG A 284 86.65 35.49 -29.83
CA ARG A 284 85.65 34.44 -30.07
C ARG A 284 85.54 33.46 -28.91
N ALA A 285 86.65 33.06 -28.30
CA ALA A 285 86.65 32.17 -27.14
C ALA A 285 85.98 32.84 -25.93
N ALA A 286 86.24 34.12 -25.68
CA ALA A 286 85.60 34.90 -24.62
C ALA A 286 84.09 35.08 -24.83
N GLU A 287 83.65 35.34 -26.07
CA GLU A 287 82.23 35.40 -26.42
C GLU A 287 81.52 34.05 -26.21
N LEU A 288 82.16 32.96 -26.61
CA LEU A 288 81.64 31.60 -26.38
C LEU A 288 81.54 31.30 -24.88
N GLN A 289 82.52 31.69 -24.07
CA GLN A 289 82.48 31.52 -22.62
C GLN A 289 81.30 32.26 -21.99
N LYS A 290 81.08 33.53 -22.36
CA LYS A 290 79.93 34.31 -21.87
C LYS A 290 78.59 33.67 -22.27
N SER A 291 78.50 33.13 -23.49
CA SER A 291 77.32 32.42 -23.98
C SER A 291 77.07 31.08 -23.26
N ILE A 292 78.13 30.37 -22.88
CA ILE A 292 78.09 29.15 -22.06
C ILE A 292 77.53 29.48 -20.67
N GLU A 293 78.04 30.53 -20.01
CA GLU A 293 77.58 30.96 -18.69
C GLU A 293 76.10 31.35 -18.69
N GLN A 294 75.66 32.10 -19.71
CA GLN A 294 74.25 32.44 -19.91
C GLN A 294 73.38 31.17 -20.04
N THR A 295 73.81 30.21 -20.87
CA THR A 295 73.09 28.95 -21.08
C THR A 295 73.01 28.13 -19.78
N ARG A 296 74.09 28.07 -18.99
CA ARG A 296 74.10 27.40 -17.67
C ARG A 296 73.17 28.09 -16.67
N SER A 297 73.11 29.41 -16.68
CA SER A 297 72.20 30.17 -15.81
C SER A 297 70.72 29.90 -16.15
N GLU A 298 70.38 29.80 -17.44
CA GLU A 298 69.03 29.50 -17.91
C GLU A 298 68.61 28.07 -17.54
N ILE A 299 69.50 27.09 -17.75
CA ILE A 299 69.30 25.70 -17.31
C ILE A 299 69.04 25.66 -15.79
N SER A 300 69.84 26.38 -15.01
CA SER A 300 69.70 26.44 -13.55
C SER A 300 68.36 27.03 -13.13
N ARG A 301 67.91 28.11 -13.79
CA ARG A 301 66.61 28.74 -13.54
C ARG A 301 65.45 27.79 -13.82
N LEU A 302 65.45 27.16 -14.98
CA LEU A 302 64.40 26.21 -15.37
C LEU A 302 64.42 24.95 -14.49
N SER A 303 65.60 24.51 -14.05
CA SER A 303 65.73 23.35 -13.16
C SER A 303 65.17 23.61 -11.76
N ARG A 304 65.28 24.85 -11.26
CA ARG A 304 64.61 25.27 -10.00
C ARG A 304 63.10 25.32 -10.18
N GLN A 305 62.61 25.80 -11.32
CA GLN A 305 61.18 25.85 -11.64
C GLN A 305 60.53 24.46 -11.71
N VAL A 306 61.27 23.42 -12.13
CA VAL A 306 60.76 22.03 -12.20
C VAL A 306 60.83 21.31 -10.85
N ARG A 307 61.68 21.77 -9.92
CA ARG A 307 61.89 21.16 -8.61
C ARG A 307 60.88 21.66 -7.56
N ASN A 308 60.38 22.88 -7.76
CA ASN A 308 59.28 23.47 -6.99
C ASN A 308 57.93 23.10 -7.61
#